data_AF-Q9YHI6-F1
#
_entry.id   AF-Q9YHI6-F1
#
_cell.length_a   1.000
_cell.length_b   1.000
_cell.length_c   1.000
_cell.angle_alpha   90.00
_cell.angle_beta   90.00
_cell.angle_gamma   90.00
#
_symmetry.space_group_name_H-M   'P 1'
#
loop_
_entity.id
_entity.type
_entity.pdbx_description
1 polymer ?
#
loop_
_entity_poly.entity_id
_entity_poly.type
_entity_poly.pdbx_seq_one_letter_code
_entity_poly.pdbx_strand_id
1 'polypeptide(L)'
;RETGESLTINCVLRDSNCALSSTYWYRKKSGSTNEESISKGGRYVETVNSGSKSFSLRINDLTVEDSGTYRCKGIGVWISVFSELECTMGNMHVYGGGTVVTVNPGIPLSPPIVSLLHSATEEQRANGFVQLVCL
;
A
#
# COMPACT_ATOMS: atom_id res chain seq x y z
N ARG A 1 8.70 3.47 -2.33
CA ARG A 1 8.48 4.95 -2.30
C ARG A 1 9.14 5.46 -1.03
N GLU A 2 9.48 6.73 -0.97
CA GLU A 2 10.11 7.32 0.22
C GLU A 2 9.10 8.12 1.04
N THR A 3 9.40 8.32 2.32
CA THR A 3 8.62 9.22 3.19
C THR A 3 8.55 10.62 2.58
N GLY A 4 7.39 11.28 2.70
CA GLY A 4 7.14 12.61 2.14
C GLY A 4 6.77 12.62 0.66
N GLU A 5 7.06 11.55 -0.10
CA GLU A 5 6.61 11.44 -1.48
C GLU A 5 5.09 11.26 -1.58
N SER A 6 4.56 11.32 -2.80
CA SER A 6 3.21 10.86 -3.10
C SER A 6 3.23 9.62 -4.01
N LEU A 7 2.27 8.73 -3.81
CA LEU A 7 2.06 7.54 -4.64
C LEU A 7 0.62 7.51 -5.15
N THR A 8 0.45 7.06 -6.38
CA THR A 8 -0.86 6.77 -6.95
C THR A 8 -1.00 5.27 -7.22
N ILE A 9 -2.06 4.68 -6.67
CA ILE A 9 -2.45 3.28 -6.88
C ILE A 9 -3.62 3.28 -7.86
N ASN A 10 -3.46 2.60 -8.99
CA ASN A 10 -4.49 2.54 -10.04
C ASN A 10 -5.29 1.25 -9.93
N CYS A 11 -6.59 1.34 -10.20
CA CYS A 11 -7.51 0.21 -10.30
C CYS A 11 -8.36 0.35 -11.56
N VAL A 12 -8.47 -0.74 -12.32
CA VAL A 12 -9.23 -0.79 -13.58
C VAL A 12 -10.14 -2.00 -13.53
N LEU A 13 -11.43 -1.79 -13.73
CA LEU A 13 -12.39 -2.86 -13.91
C LEU A 13 -12.34 -3.34 -15.37
N ARG A 14 -11.67 -4.46 -15.60
CA ARG A 14 -11.60 -5.11 -16.91
C ARG A 14 -12.79 -6.05 -17.13
N ASP A 15 -13.10 -6.29 -18.39
CA ASP A 15 -13.98 -7.36 -18.85
C ASP A 15 -15.38 -7.36 -18.20
N SER A 16 -15.87 -6.17 -17.83
CA SER A 16 -17.21 -5.96 -17.29
C SER A 16 -17.99 -5.06 -18.22
N ASN A 17 -19.21 -5.46 -18.57
CA ASN A 17 -20.16 -4.60 -19.28
C ASN A 17 -20.90 -3.64 -18.34
N CYS A 18 -20.72 -3.78 -17.02
CA CYS A 18 -21.39 -2.93 -16.05
C CYS A 18 -20.77 -1.52 -16.01
N ALA A 19 -21.56 -0.51 -15.65
CA ALA A 19 -21.06 0.84 -15.39
C ALA A 19 -20.49 0.91 -13.96
N LEU A 20 -19.34 1.57 -13.79
CA LEU A 20 -18.75 1.77 -12.46
C LEU A 20 -19.58 2.78 -11.67
N SER A 21 -20.19 2.34 -10.58
CA SER A 21 -21.06 3.15 -9.73
C SER A 21 -20.37 3.65 -8.47
N SER A 22 -19.67 2.76 -7.76
CA SER A 22 -19.04 3.07 -6.48
C SER A 22 -17.69 2.39 -6.35
N THR A 23 -16.81 3.02 -5.57
CA THR A 23 -15.43 2.57 -5.37
C THR A 23 -15.10 2.59 -3.88
N TYR A 24 -14.33 1.60 -3.43
CA TYR A 24 -13.85 1.49 -2.06
C TYR A 24 -12.38 1.11 -2.07
N TRP A 25 -11.68 1.55 -1.03
CA TRP A 25 -10.28 1.26 -0.82
C TRP A 25 -10.10 0.63 0.55
N TYR A 26 -9.26 -0.38 0.57
CA TYR A 26 -8.94 -1.14 1.76
C TYR A 26 -7.43 -1.26 1.89
N ARG A 27 -6.98 -1.44 3.13
CA ARG A 27 -5.57 -1.55 3.43
C ARG A 27 -5.34 -2.51 4.58
N LYS A 28 -4.41 -3.43 4.36
CA LYS A 28 -3.81 -4.25 5.40
C LYS A 28 -2.42 -3.71 5.69
N LYS A 29 -2.22 -3.10 6.86
CA LYS A 29 -0.93 -2.57 7.30
C LYS A 29 0.12 -3.69 7.36
N SER A 30 1.39 -3.36 7.11
CA SER A 30 2.48 -4.32 7.29
C SER A 30 2.48 -4.90 8.71
N GLY A 31 2.57 -6.22 8.84
CA GLY A 31 2.50 -6.93 10.13
C GLY A 31 1.10 -7.10 10.73
N SER A 32 0.06 -6.47 10.16
CA SER A 32 -1.33 -6.68 10.58
C SER A 32 -1.94 -7.90 9.89
N THR A 33 -2.88 -8.59 10.54
CA THR A 33 -3.76 -9.59 9.92
C THR A 33 -5.02 -8.98 9.33
N ASN A 34 -5.44 -7.81 9.84
CA ASN A 34 -6.73 -7.21 9.56
C ASN A 34 -6.62 -6.20 8.42
N GLU A 35 -7.65 -6.18 7.59
CA GLU A 35 -7.84 -5.21 6.52
C GLU A 35 -8.81 -4.11 6.99
N GLU A 36 -8.44 -2.85 6.78
CA GLU A 36 -9.18 -1.66 7.21
C GLU A 36 -9.70 -0.90 5.98
N SER A 37 -10.90 -0.32 6.06
CA SER A 37 -11.40 0.59 5.02
C SER A 37 -10.69 1.93 5.09
N ILE A 38 -10.26 2.44 3.94
CA ILE A 38 -9.70 3.78 3.83
C ILE A 38 -10.82 4.77 3.58
N SER A 39 -10.97 5.72 4.49
CA SER A 39 -11.80 6.91 4.29
C SER A 39 -11.12 7.87 3.32
N LYS A 40 -11.82 8.25 2.26
CA LYS A 40 -11.36 9.23 1.28
C LYS A 40 -11.37 10.63 1.90
N GLY A 41 -10.38 11.45 1.58
CA GLY A 41 -10.19 12.79 2.15
C GLY A 41 -8.83 12.97 2.84
N GLY A 42 -8.48 14.22 3.15
CA GLY A 42 -7.17 14.55 3.72
C GLY A 42 -6.02 14.18 2.77
N ARG A 43 -5.10 13.32 3.23
CA ARG A 43 -3.97 12.84 2.42
C ARG A 43 -4.36 11.83 1.34
N TYR A 44 -5.56 11.25 1.42
CA TYR A 44 -6.07 10.23 0.50
C TYR A 44 -7.03 10.84 -0.52
N VAL A 45 -6.56 11.01 -1.75
CA VAL A 45 -7.32 11.65 -2.84
C VAL A 45 -7.71 10.59 -3.87
N GLU A 46 -9.01 10.40 -4.07
CA GLU A 46 -9.52 9.53 -5.13
C GLU A 46 -9.78 10.31 -6.42
N THR A 47 -9.48 9.68 -7.55
CA THR A 47 -9.93 10.12 -8.88
C THR A 47 -10.68 8.98 -9.53
N VAL A 48 -11.89 9.25 -10.04
CA VAL A 48 -12.75 8.26 -10.70
C VAL A 48 -12.98 8.67 -12.14
N ASN A 49 -12.77 7.73 -13.06
CA ASN A 49 -13.14 7.83 -14.45
C ASN A 49 -14.10 6.70 -14.80
N SER A 50 -15.40 7.01 -14.75
CA SER A 50 -16.47 6.06 -14.99
C SER A 50 -16.51 5.55 -16.44
N GLY A 51 -16.08 6.38 -17.40
CA GLY A 51 -16.06 6.02 -18.82
C GLY A 51 -15.05 4.92 -19.14
N SER A 52 -13.85 5.03 -18.60
CA SER A 52 -12.81 3.99 -18.70
C SER A 52 -12.88 2.93 -17.59
N LYS A 53 -13.92 2.99 -16.73
CA LYS A 53 -14.13 2.08 -15.59
C LYS A 53 -12.89 1.95 -14.71
N SER A 54 -12.20 3.06 -14.52
CA SER A 54 -10.93 3.12 -13.79
C SER A 54 -10.98 4.18 -12.71
N PHE A 55 -10.26 3.92 -11.63
CA PHE A 55 -10.15 4.85 -10.52
C PHE A 55 -8.80 4.67 -9.85
N SER A 56 -8.34 5.72 -9.16
CA SER A 56 -7.03 5.72 -8.53
C SER A 56 -7.08 6.37 -7.16
N LEU A 57 -6.26 5.86 -6.24
CA LEU A 57 -6.01 6.47 -4.94
C LEU A 57 -4.62 7.08 -4.94
N ARG A 58 -4.56 8.41 -4.81
CA ARG A 58 -3.32 9.12 -4.52
C ARG A 58 -3.18 9.30 -3.00
N ILE A 59 -2.03 8.91 -2.47
CA ILE A 59 -1.64 9.11 -1.09
C ILE A 59 -0.54 10.16 -1.09
N ASN A 60 -0.80 11.30 -0.45
CA ASN A 60 0.17 12.38 -0.32
C ASN A 60 0.98 12.23 0.97
N ASP A 61 2.21 12.75 0.97
CA ASP A 61 3.06 12.84 2.16
C ASP A 61 3.20 11.48 2.87
N LEU A 62 3.68 10.47 2.14
CA LEU A 62 3.77 9.10 2.61
C LEU A 62 4.55 8.99 3.92
N THR A 63 4.12 8.09 4.80
CA THR A 63 4.87 7.72 6.01
C THR A 63 5.22 6.23 5.99
N VAL A 64 6.16 5.79 6.82
CA VAL A 64 6.47 4.35 6.97
C VAL A 64 5.24 3.54 7.36
N GLU A 65 4.34 4.15 8.12
CA GLU A 65 3.04 3.58 8.49
C GLU A 65 2.07 3.46 7.32
N ASP A 66 2.37 4.03 6.15
CA ASP A 66 1.66 3.84 4.88
C ASP A 66 2.09 2.55 4.14
N SER A 67 3.06 1.80 4.66
CA SER A 67 3.44 0.48 4.13
C SER A 67 2.39 -0.61 4.39
N GLY A 68 2.02 -1.36 3.36
CA GLY A 68 1.03 -2.43 3.48
C GLY A 68 0.49 -2.92 2.14
N THR A 69 -0.52 -3.78 2.18
CA THR A 69 -1.23 -4.23 0.98
C THR A 69 -2.52 -3.44 0.82
N TYR A 70 -2.66 -2.75 -0.29
CA TYR A 70 -3.85 -1.97 -0.65
C TYR A 70 -4.72 -2.75 -1.60
N ARG A 71 -6.03 -2.73 -1.40
CA ARG A 71 -6.99 -3.41 -2.27
C ARG A 71 -8.12 -2.45 -2.65
N CYS A 72 -8.43 -2.40 -3.94
CA CYS A 72 -9.60 -1.68 -4.43
C CYS A 72 -10.82 -2.59 -4.51
N LYS A 73 -12.01 -2.00 -4.42
CA LYS A 73 -13.28 -2.64 -4.73
C LYS A 73 -14.11 -1.72 -5.60
N GLY A 74 -14.57 -2.23 -6.73
CA GLY A 74 -15.54 -1.56 -7.60
C GLY A 74 -16.93 -2.16 -7.44
N ILE A 75 -17.96 -1.34 -7.52
CA ILE A 75 -19.35 -1.78 -7.69
C ILE A 75 -19.81 -1.41 -9.09
N GLY A 76 -20.23 -2.43 -9.84
CA GLY A 76 -20.86 -2.29 -11.16
C GLY A 76 -22.38 -2.31 -11.05
N VAL A 77 -23.07 -1.47 -11.83
CA VAL A 77 -24.53 -1.47 -12.00
C VAL A 77 -24.92 -1.49 -13.49
N TRP A 78 -26.13 -1.96 -13.78
CA TRP A 78 -26.70 -2.00 -15.13
C TRP A 78 -27.28 -0.64 -15.54
N ILE A 79 -27.02 -0.22 -16.79
CA ILE A 79 -27.74 0.86 -17.47
C ILE A 79 -28.33 0.23 -18.73
N SER A 80 -29.65 0.18 -18.80
CA SER A 80 -30.40 -0.56 -19.81
C SER A 80 -30.32 0.06 -21.21
N VAL A 81 -29.46 -0.46 -22.08
CA VAL A 81 -29.62 -0.32 -23.55
C VAL A 81 -29.08 -1.57 -24.27
N PHE A 82 -29.98 -2.50 -24.59
CA PHE A 82 -29.92 -3.54 -25.63
C PHE A 82 -28.59 -4.24 -26.00
N SER A 83 -27.90 -4.96 -25.10
CA SER A 83 -27.02 -6.08 -25.53
C SER A 83 -26.81 -7.16 -24.46
N GLU A 84 -26.77 -8.40 -24.92
CA GLU A 84 -26.79 -9.67 -24.18
C GLU A 84 -25.46 -10.03 -23.47
N LEU A 85 -25.00 -9.25 -22.50
CA LEU A 85 -23.91 -9.73 -21.63
C LEU A 85 -24.22 -9.48 -20.15
N GLU A 86 -24.07 -10.56 -19.39
CA GLU A 86 -24.46 -10.75 -18.00
C GLU A 86 -23.85 -9.72 -17.04
N CYS A 87 -24.67 -8.76 -16.59
CA CYS A 87 -24.60 -8.24 -15.22
C CYS A 87 -25.93 -8.63 -14.57
N THR A 88 -25.97 -9.71 -13.80
CA THR A 88 -27.18 -10.15 -13.09
C THR A 88 -27.80 -8.99 -12.30
N MET A 89 -29.13 -8.87 -12.30
CA MET A 89 -29.89 -7.83 -11.59
C MET A 89 -29.41 -7.67 -10.13
N GLY A 90 -28.49 -6.74 -9.88
CA GLY A 90 -27.81 -6.56 -8.60
C GLY A 90 -26.52 -5.77 -8.70
N ASN A 91 -25.98 -5.36 -7.54
CA ASN A 91 -24.68 -4.72 -7.45
C ASN A 91 -23.57 -5.77 -7.65
N MET A 92 -22.81 -5.70 -8.75
CA MET A 92 -21.64 -6.57 -8.94
C MET A 92 -20.49 -6.03 -8.10
N HIS A 93 -20.09 -6.76 -7.07
CA HIS A 93 -18.95 -6.41 -6.22
C HIS A 93 -17.68 -7.07 -6.74
N VAL A 94 -16.71 -6.27 -7.20
CA VAL A 94 -15.44 -6.77 -7.72
C VAL A 94 -14.30 -6.29 -6.84
N TYR A 95 -13.49 -7.23 -6.36
CA TYR A 95 -12.30 -6.96 -5.55
C TYR A 95 -11.04 -7.06 -6.41
N GLY A 96 -10.13 -6.09 -6.27
CA GLY A 96 -8.82 -6.16 -6.90
C GLY A 96 -7.90 -7.19 -6.23
N GLY A 97 -6.88 -7.65 -6.95
CA GLY A 97 -5.88 -8.59 -6.41
C GLY A 97 -5.04 -8.00 -5.26
N GLY A 98 -4.93 -6.67 -5.22
CA GLY A 98 -4.18 -5.93 -4.23
C GLY A 98 -2.80 -5.49 -4.73
N THR A 99 -2.22 -4.50 -4.07
CA THR A 99 -0.91 -3.93 -4.40
C THR A 99 -0.12 -3.74 -3.12
N VAL A 100 1.07 -4.33 -3.06
CA VAL A 100 2.00 -4.14 -1.93
C VAL A 100 2.72 -2.82 -2.11
N VAL A 101 2.65 -1.98 -1.08
CA VAL A 101 3.32 -0.69 -1.00
C VAL A 101 4.33 -0.74 0.14
N THR A 102 5.57 -0.37 -0.17
CA THR A 102 6.66 -0.21 0.80
C THR A 102 7.12 1.23 0.79
N VAL A 103 7.07 1.86 1.96
CA VAL A 103 7.55 3.21 2.21
C VAL A 103 8.81 3.14 3.07
N ASN A 104 9.93 3.60 2.50
CA ASN A 104 11.20 3.64 3.20
C ASN A 104 11.32 4.98 3.95
N PRO A 105 11.86 5.02 5.18
CA PRO A 105 11.94 6.22 6.00
C PRO A 105 12.74 7.39 5.41
N GLY A 106 13.35 7.23 4.22
CA GLY A 106 14.40 8.11 3.72
C GLY A 106 15.65 7.90 4.55
N ILE A 107 16.80 7.68 3.92
CA ILE A 107 18.05 7.64 4.67
C ILE A 107 18.32 9.09 5.08
N PRO A 108 18.44 9.44 6.38
CA PRO A 108 18.96 10.75 6.72
C PRO A 108 20.34 10.88 6.09
N LEU A 109 20.65 12.00 5.43
CA LEU A 109 21.95 12.29 4.81
C LEU A 109 23.13 12.35 5.82
N SER A 110 22.96 11.83 7.04
CA SER A 110 24.03 11.65 8.00
C SER A 110 24.99 10.56 7.51
N PRO A 111 26.30 10.82 7.48
CA PRO A 111 27.29 9.80 7.14
C PRO A 111 27.17 8.60 8.09
N PRO A 112 27.44 7.37 7.61
CA PRO A 112 27.40 6.17 8.45
C PRO A 112 28.33 6.36 9.66
N ILE A 113 27.80 6.16 10.86
CA ILE A 113 28.58 6.23 12.10
C ILE A 113 29.18 4.86 12.34
N VAL A 114 30.50 4.75 12.18
CA VAL A 114 31.26 3.56 12.58
C VAL A 114 31.63 3.71 14.05
N SER A 115 31.06 2.87 14.91
CA SER A 115 31.40 2.81 16.34
C SER A 115 32.19 1.55 16.64
N LEU A 116 33.42 1.71 17.14
CA LEU A 116 34.21 0.61 17.70
C LEU A 116 33.67 0.26 19.09
N LEU A 117 32.99 -0.88 19.17
CA LEU A 117 32.64 -1.49 20.46
C LEU A 117 33.85 -2.25 20.99
N HIS A 118 34.38 -1.82 22.12
CA HIS A 118 35.45 -2.55 22.81
C HIS A 118 34.83 -3.68 23.64
N SER A 119 35.25 -4.93 23.41
CA SER A 119 34.85 -6.06 24.25
C SER A 119 35.39 -5.88 25.65
N ALA A 120 34.52 -5.82 26.65
CA ALA A 120 34.92 -5.82 28.05
C ALA A 120 34.00 -6.75 28.85
N THR A 121 34.48 -7.98 29.07
CA THR A 121 34.22 -8.72 30.30
C THR A 121 35.58 -9.11 30.86
N GLU A 122 35.82 -8.81 32.14
CA GLU A 122 37.09 -9.13 32.82
C GLU A 122 37.45 -10.62 32.70
N GLU A 123 36.47 -11.50 32.47
CA GLU A 123 36.62 -12.93 32.25
C GLU A 123 37.38 -13.31 30.96
N GLN A 124 37.41 -12.46 29.93
CA GLN A 124 38.12 -12.76 28.67
C GLN A 124 39.62 -12.41 28.71
N ARG A 125 40.06 -11.59 29.66
CA ARG A 125 41.49 -11.20 29.78
C ARG A 125 42.39 -12.39 30.15
N ALA A 126 41.82 -13.45 30.73
CA ALA A 126 42.55 -14.66 31.09
C ALA A 126 42.84 -15.58 29.89
N ASN A 127 42.11 -15.46 28.77
CA ASN A 127 42.15 -16.44 27.68
C ASN A 127 42.66 -15.90 26.33
N GLY A 128 43.06 -14.63 26.24
CA GLY A 128 43.80 -14.10 25.08
C GLY A 128 43.01 -13.91 23.78
N PHE A 129 41.68 -14.09 23.79
CA PHE A 129 40.83 -13.85 22.61
C PHE A 129 39.97 -12.59 22.81
N VAL A 130 40.16 -11.61 21.93
CA VAL A 130 39.30 -10.42 21.79
C VAL A 130 38.52 -10.56 20.49
N GLN A 131 37.19 -10.55 20.56
CA GLN A 131 36.33 -10.59 19.39
C GLN A 131 35.84 -9.17 19.08
N LEU A 132 36.15 -8.68 17.89
CA LEU A 132 35.64 -7.41 17.36
C LEU A 132 34.36 -7.70 16.58
N VAL A 133 33.32 -6.91 16.81
CA VAL A 133 32.08 -6.95 16.05
C VAL A 133 31.90 -5.59 15.38
N CYS A 134 31.65 -5.61 14.06
CA CYS A 134 31.22 -4.45 13.30
C CYS A 134 29.72 -4.60 13.00
N LEU A 135 28.97 -3.50 13.10
CA LEU A 135 27.59 -3.37 12.63
C LEU A 135 27.56 -2.67 11.28
#